data_AF-A0A6V7J7V5-F1
#
_entry.id   AF-A0A6V7J7V5-F1
#
_cell.length_a   1.000
_cell.length_b   1.000
_cell.length_c   1.000
_cell.angle_alpha   90.00
_cell.angle_beta   90.00
_cell.angle_gamma   90.00
#
_symmetry.space_group_name_H-M   'P 1'
#
loop_
_entity.id
_entity.type
_entity.pdbx_description
1 polymer ?
#
loop_
_entity_poly.entity_id
_entity_poly.type
_entity_poly.pdbx_seq_one_letter_code
_entity_poly.pdbx_strand_id
1 'polypeptide(L)'
;DDVALRKILTSIANRKFQDDDTHFLELAEKKIIEGSRTVNKNDPKAVLLATNTSTQELISNVTASYTQAIFKSKSPAEAKQTLQRFQKIIKKIVELAKTHRFSQI
;
A
#
# COMPACT_ATOMS: atom_id res chain seq x y z
N ASP A 1 -8.14 -11.39 -1.49
CA ASP A 1 -6.90 -10.62 -1.25
C ASP A 1 -7.09 -9.46 -0.27
N ASP A 2 -8.20 -8.71 -0.36
CA ASP A 2 -8.46 -7.56 0.54
C ASP A 2 -8.44 -7.93 2.04
N VAL A 3 -8.93 -9.12 2.42
CA VAL A 3 -8.87 -9.62 3.81
C VAL A 3 -7.43 -9.84 4.29
N ALA A 4 -6.55 -10.35 3.43
CA ALA A 4 -5.15 -10.59 3.78
C ALA A 4 -4.39 -9.28 3.96
N LEU A 5 -4.61 -8.32 3.06
CA LEU A 5 -4.05 -6.98 3.16
C LEU A 5 -4.50 -6.28 4.45
N ARG A 6 -5.80 -6.33 4.78
CA ARG A 6 -6.33 -5.78 6.03
C ARG A 6 -5.68 -6.42 7.26
N LYS A 7 -5.49 -7.74 7.27
CA LYS A 7 -4.81 -8.43 8.38
C LYS A 7 -3.37 -7.95 8.57
N ILE A 8 -2.63 -7.73 7.48
CA ILE A 8 -1.26 -7.19 7.54
C ILE A 8 -1.29 -5.76 8.09
N LEU A 9 -2.17 -4.91 7.59
CA LEU A 9 -2.32 -3.53 8.06
C LEU A 9 -2.70 -3.46 9.55
N THR A 10 -3.63 -4.30 10.00
CA THR A 10 -3.95 -4.44 11.44
C THR A 10 -2.73 -4.92 12.25
N SER A 11 -1.90 -5.79 11.69
CA SER A 11 -0.67 -6.24 12.36
C SER A 11 0.35 -5.11 12.47
N ILE A 12 0.58 -4.35 11.39
CA ILE A 12 1.40 -3.14 11.37
C ILE A 12 0.92 -2.14 12.43
N ALA A 13 -0.38 -1.84 12.45
CA ALA A 13 -0.99 -0.93 13.42
C ALA A 13 -0.82 -1.37 14.89
N ASN A 14 -0.56 -2.66 15.11
CA ASN A 14 -0.25 -3.24 16.42
C ASN A 14 1.23 -3.57 16.61
N ARG A 15 2.11 -3.00 15.76
CA ARG A 15 3.56 -3.16 15.78
C ARG A 15 4.03 -4.61 15.65
N LYS A 16 3.19 -5.47 15.05
CA LYS A 16 3.52 -6.83 14.65
C LYS A 16 3.98 -6.80 13.21
N PHE A 17 5.26 -6.52 13.03
CA PHE A 17 5.87 -6.40 11.72
C PHE A 17 6.35 -7.77 11.24
N GLN A 18 6.18 -8.06 9.95
CA GLN A 18 6.84 -9.19 9.30
C GLN A 18 8.31 -8.84 9.02
N ASP A 19 9.20 -9.82 8.88
CA ASP A 19 10.60 -9.54 8.53
C ASP A 19 10.75 -9.12 7.07
N ASP A 20 9.87 -9.64 6.21
CA ASP A 20 9.81 -9.33 4.79
C ASP A 20 8.50 -8.62 4.42
N ASP A 21 8.61 -7.62 3.55
CA ASP A 21 7.49 -6.85 3.01
C ASP A 21 7.02 -7.41 1.64
N THR A 22 7.68 -8.40 1.05
CA THR A 22 7.37 -8.94 -0.28
C THR A 22 5.91 -9.34 -0.41
N HIS A 23 5.39 -10.13 0.54
CA HIS A 23 4.00 -10.57 0.50
C HIS A 23 3.00 -9.39 0.60
N PHE A 24 3.32 -8.38 1.40
CA PHE A 24 2.51 -7.16 1.46
C PHE A 24 2.50 -6.44 0.11
N LEU A 25 3.64 -6.37 -0.57
CA LEU A 25 3.78 -5.69 -1.86
C LEU A 25 3.05 -6.43 -2.98
N GLU A 26 3.06 -7.76 -2.99
CA GLU A 26 2.28 -8.57 -3.93
C GLU A 26 0.77 -8.33 -3.77
N LEU A 27 0.28 -8.29 -2.53
CA LEU A 27 -1.12 -7.99 -2.24
C LEU A 27 -1.48 -6.54 -2.60
N ALA A 28 -0.57 -5.60 -2.36
CA ALA A 28 -0.72 -4.20 -2.75
C ALA A 28 -0.82 -4.04 -4.27
N GLU A 29 0.09 -4.67 -5.01
CA GLU A 29 0.09 -4.68 -6.47
C GLU A 29 -1.22 -5.26 -7.02
N LYS A 30 -1.64 -6.42 -6.49
CA LYS A 30 -2.91 -7.05 -6.88
C LYS A 30 -4.10 -6.12 -6.66
N LYS A 31 -4.15 -5.43 -5.52
CA LYS A 31 -5.22 -4.46 -5.23
C LYS A 31 -5.24 -3.28 -6.21
N ILE A 32 -4.07 -2.75 -6.59
CA ILE A 32 -3.95 -1.66 -7.57
C ILE A 32 -4.46 -2.13 -8.95
N ILE A 33 -4.06 -3.34 -9.38
CA ILE A 33 -4.50 -3.93 -10.65
C ILE A 33 -6.01 -4.25 -10.64
N GLU A 34 -6.53 -4.78 -9.54
CA GLU A 34 -7.96 -5.11 -9.41
C GLU A 34 -8.83 -3.85 -9.52
N GLY A 35 -8.38 -2.72 -8.97
CA GLY A 35 -9.04 -1.43 -9.13
C GLY A 35 -9.31 -1.09 -10.60
N SER A 36 -8.30 -1.26 -11.46
CA SER A 36 -8.43 -0.95 -12.89
C SER A 36 -9.29 -1.95 -13.68
N ARG A 37 -9.52 -3.15 -13.13
CA ARG A 37 -10.40 -4.17 -13.74
C ARG A 37 -11.89 -3.92 -13.49
N THR A 38 -12.23 -2.98 -12.60
CA THR A 38 -13.64 -2.63 -12.30
C THR A 38 -14.27 -1.71 -13.34
N VAL A 39 -13.48 -1.16 -14.25
CA VAL A 39 -13.92 -0.20 -15.28
C VAL A 39 -13.76 -0.77 -16.69
N ASN A 40 -14.35 -0.08 -17.68
CA ASN A 40 -14.18 -0.46 -19.07
C ASN A 40 -12.70 -0.37 -19.47
N LYS A 41 -12.09 -1.52 -19.76
CA LYS A 41 -10.67 -1.63 -20.12
C LYS A 41 -10.30 -0.91 -21.42
N ASN A 42 -11.28 -0.66 -22.28
CA ASN A 42 -11.08 0.06 -23.54
C ASN A 42 -11.15 1.59 -23.38
N ASP A 43 -11.35 2.09 -22.14
CA ASP A 43 -11.25 3.51 -21.81
C ASP A 43 -9.99 3.75 -20.95
N PRO A 44 -8.87 4.18 -21.56
CA PRO A 44 -7.63 4.44 -20.85
C PRO A 44 -7.76 5.47 -19.73
N LYS A 45 -8.69 6.44 -19.84
CA LYS A 45 -8.91 7.45 -18.80
C LYS A 45 -9.61 6.84 -17.60
N ALA A 46 -10.63 6.00 -17.82
CA ALA A 46 -11.30 5.29 -16.75
C ALA A 46 -10.34 4.35 -16.01
N VAL A 47 -9.53 3.59 -16.74
CA VAL A 47 -8.50 2.69 -16.21
C VAL A 47 -7.48 3.45 -15.34
N LEU A 48 -6.98 4.59 -15.83
CA LEU A 48 -6.05 5.43 -15.09
C LEU A 48 -6.67 5.99 -13.81
N LEU A 49 -7.91 6.50 -13.89
CA LEU A 49 -8.61 7.03 -12.74
C LEU A 49 -8.81 5.96 -11.67
N ALA A 50 -9.31 4.78 -12.04
CA ALA A 50 -9.53 3.67 -11.13
C ALA A 50 -8.23 3.19 -10.47
N THR A 51 -7.14 3.08 -11.23
CA THR A 51 -5.81 2.72 -10.70
C THR A 51 -5.32 3.74 -9.68
N ASN A 52 -5.46 5.03 -9.99
CA ASN A 52 -5.08 6.12 -9.08
C ASN A 52 -5.91 6.10 -7.80
N THR A 53 -7.23 5.91 -7.90
CA THR A 53 -8.12 5.82 -6.74
C THR A 53 -7.73 4.66 -5.83
N SER A 54 -7.55 3.45 -6.37
CA SER A 54 -7.14 2.29 -5.56
C SER A 54 -5.76 2.46 -4.94
N THR A 55 -4.83 3.12 -5.64
CA THR A 55 -3.51 3.47 -5.10
C THR A 55 -3.63 4.46 -3.92
N GLN A 56 -4.45 5.51 -4.07
CA GLN A 56 -4.67 6.50 -3.01
C GLN A 56 -5.32 5.87 -1.78
N GLU A 57 -6.32 5.01 -1.95
CA GLU A 57 -6.94 4.25 -0.86
C GLU A 57 -5.92 3.38 -0.13
N LEU A 58 -5.06 2.67 -0.87
CA LEU A 58 -4.02 1.85 -0.28
C LEU A 58 -3.03 2.71 0.54
N ILE A 59 -2.55 3.81 -0.04
CA ILE A 59 -1.64 4.75 0.64
C ILE A 59 -2.28 5.29 1.91
N SER A 60 -3.56 5.65 1.88
CA SER A 60 -4.31 6.14 3.05
C SER A 60 -4.35 5.09 4.16
N ASN A 61 -4.70 3.84 3.83
CA ASN A 61 -4.76 2.75 4.79
C ASN A 61 -3.39 2.40 5.40
N VAL A 62 -2.33 2.41 4.59
CA VAL A 62 -0.95 2.23 5.04
C VAL A 62 -0.53 3.37 5.97
N THR A 63 -0.83 4.61 5.59
CA THR A 63 -0.52 5.80 6.39
C THR A 63 -1.19 5.74 7.76
N ALA A 64 -2.48 5.39 7.81
CA ALA A 64 -3.20 5.23 9.08
C ALA A 64 -2.55 4.16 9.96
N SER A 65 -2.24 3.00 9.39
CA SER A 65 -1.65 1.86 10.12
C SER A 65 -0.26 2.20 10.68
N TYR A 66 0.61 2.79 9.86
CA TYR A 66 1.95 3.17 10.29
C TYR A 66 1.94 4.35 11.27
N THR A 67 1.04 5.33 11.09
CA THR A 67 0.85 6.42 12.06
C THR A 67 0.50 5.87 13.43
N GLN A 68 -0.46 4.94 13.50
CA GLN A 68 -0.81 4.28 14.76
C GLN A 68 0.37 3.49 15.35
N ALA A 69 1.14 2.79 14.52
CA ALA A 69 2.33 2.05 14.96
C ALA A 69 3.41 2.99 15.53
N ILE A 70 3.63 4.15 14.90
CA ILE A 70 4.56 5.19 15.36
C ILE A 70 4.11 5.71 16.72
N PHE A 71 2.83 6.05 16.89
CA PHE A 71 2.31 6.50 18.19
C PHE A 71 2.39 5.44 19.30
N LYS A 72 2.35 4.15 18.96
CA LYS A 72 2.56 3.04 19.91
C LYS A 72 4.04 2.72 20.16
N SER A 73 4.98 3.47 19.59
CA SER A 73 6.42 3.26 19.80
C SER A 73 6.81 3.56 21.25
N LYS A 74 7.65 2.72 21.86
CA LYS A 74 8.09 2.87 23.26
C LYS A 74 9.30 3.79 23.39
N SER A 75 9.96 4.10 22.27
CA SER A 75 11.09 5.02 22.23
C SER A 75 11.17 5.77 20.90
N PRO A 76 11.89 6.90 20.86
CA PRO A 76 12.18 7.61 19.62
C PRO A 76 12.91 6.75 18.58
N ALA A 77 13.77 5.83 19.03
CA ALA A 77 14.49 4.90 18.14
C ALA A 77 13.52 3.94 17.44
N GLU A 78 12.57 3.36 18.17
CA GLU A 78 11.53 2.49 17.60
C GLU A 78 10.62 3.27 16.63
N ALA A 79 10.24 4.50 16.99
CA ALA A 79 9.44 5.37 16.14
C ALA A 79 10.16 5.69 14.83
N LYS A 80 11.45 6.00 14.90
CA LYS A 80 12.31 6.26 13.74
C LYS A 80 12.41 5.04 12.82
N GLN A 81 12.64 3.86 13.36
CA GLN A 81 12.68 2.61 12.56
C GLN A 81 11.34 2.34 11.86
N THR A 82 10.22 2.54 12.58
CA THR A 82 8.88 2.39 12.04
C THR A 82 8.61 3.39 10.90
N LEU A 83 9.02 4.65 11.09
CA LEU A 83 8.93 5.70 10.06
C LEU A 83 9.75 5.38 8.82
N GLN A 84 10.98 4.88 8.98
CA GLN A 84 11.82 4.48 7.85
C GLN A 84 11.19 3.35 7.04
N ARG A 85 10.60 2.35 7.72
CA ARG A 85 9.87 1.28 7.04
C ARG A 85 8.64 1.81 6.31
N PHE A 86 7.87 2.69 6.93
CA PHE A 86 6.73 3.37 6.30
C PHE A 86 7.15 4.08 4.99
N GLN A 87 8.21 4.89 5.04
CA GLN A 87 8.73 5.61 3.88
C GLN A 87 9.13 4.66 2.74
N LYS A 88 9.81 3.55 3.07
CA LYS A 88 10.19 2.50 2.10
C LYS A 88 8.95 1.88 1.45
N ILE A 89 7.93 1.55 2.23
CA ILE A 89 6.70 0.93 1.72
C ILE A 89 5.92 1.87 0.80
N ILE A 90 5.73 3.14 1.21
CA ILE A 90 5.06 4.13 0.37
C ILE A 90 5.80 4.32 -0.95
N LYS A 91 7.13 4.41 -0.92
CA LYS A 91 7.93 4.53 -2.15
C LYS A 91 7.66 3.37 -3.11
N LYS A 92 7.67 2.12 -2.61
CA LYS A 92 7.40 0.93 -3.42
C LYS A 92 5.96 0.90 -3.97
N ILE A 93 4.95 1.30 -3.19
CA ILE A 93 3.57 1.39 -3.67
C ILE A 93 3.45 2.41 -4.82
N VAL A 94 4.11 3.56 -4.69
CA VAL A 94 4.12 4.57 -5.77
C VAL A 94 4.86 4.06 -7.01
N GLU A 95 5.93 3.31 -6.85
CA GLU A 95 6.66 2.67 -7.96
C GLU A 95 5.79 1.63 -8.69
N LEU A 96 5.03 0.80 -7.96
CA LEU A 96 4.06 -0.13 -8.53
C LEU A 96 3.00 0.61 -9.36
N ALA A 97 2.38 1.66 -8.79
CA ALA A 97 1.37 2.44 -9.48
C ALA A 97 1.90 3.12 -10.76
N LYS A 98 3.15 3.60 -10.73
CA LYS A 98 3.81 4.16 -11.93
C LYS A 98 4.04 3.09 -12.99
N THR A 99 4.53 1.91 -12.62
CA THR A 99 4.81 0.83 -13.56
C THR A 99 3.53 0.36 -14.27
N HIS A 100 2.45 0.15 -13.50
CA HIS A 100 1.14 -0.24 -14.06
C HIS A 100 0.48 0.86 -14.89
N ARG A 101 0.75 2.13 -14.58
CA ARG A 101 0.30 3.26 -15.40
C ARG A 101 0.91 3.25 -16.80
N PHE A 102 2.14 2.78 -16.97
CA PHE A 102 2.83 2.77 -18.27
C PHE A 102 2.69 1.44 -19.02
N SER A 103 2.35 0.34 -18.35
CA SER A 103 2.18 -0.97 -19.02
C SER A 103 0.80 -1.19 -19.65
N GLN A 104 -0.16 -0.28 -19.44
CA GLN A 104 -1.53 -0.34 -19.99
C GLN A 104 -1.82 0.72 -21.06
N ILE A 105 -0.79 1.47 -21.47
CA ILE A 105 -0.81 2.45 -22.58
C ILE A 105 0.01 1.85 -23.73
#